data_AF-A0A7C4FST4-F1
#
_entry.id   AF-A0A7C4FST4-F1
#
_cell.length_a   1.000
_cell.length_b   1.000
_cell.length_c   1.000
_cell.angle_alpha   90.00
_cell.angle_beta   90.00
_cell.angle_gamma   90.00
#
_symmetry.space_group_name_H-M   'P 1'
#
loop_
_entity.id
_entity.type
_entity.pdbx_description
1 polymer ?
#
loop_
_entity_poly.entity_id
_entity_poly.type
_entity_poly.pdbx_seq_one_letter_code
_entity_poly.pdbx_strand_id
1 'polypeptide(L)'
;MFQQLPILDFDEIEHIDDRLVMDAIAKSNNINITLALIDASTAIKTKIFKNMPRSRASIIREEMINKLKTYTPRGGELAQRYILELINKRIIEDL
;
A
#
# COMPACT_ATOMS: atom_id res chain seq x y z
N MET A 1 -4.94 23.97 4.59
CA MET A 1 -3.60 24.12 3.99
C MET A 1 -3.01 22.71 3.96
N PHE A 2 -3.08 22.02 2.81
CA PHE A 2 -2.50 20.69 2.69
C PHE A 2 -0.99 20.85 2.73
N GLN A 3 -0.35 20.47 3.85
CA GLN A 3 1.10 20.38 3.90
C GLN A 3 1.52 19.46 2.76
N GLN A 4 2.42 19.96 1.89
CA GLN A 4 3.13 19.14 0.93
C GLN A 4 3.98 18.16 1.74
N LEU A 5 3.39 17.00 2.01
CA LEU A 5 4.11 15.81 2.43
C LEU A 5 5.22 15.57 1.39
N PRO A 6 6.41 15.09 1.80
CA PRO A 6 7.38 14.64 0.82
C PRO A 6 6.64 13.69 -0.12
N ILE A 7 6.70 13.99 -1.43
CA ILE A 7 6.08 13.16 -2.45
C ILE A 7 6.89 11.88 -2.45
N LEU A 8 6.56 10.98 -1.51
CA LEU A 8 7.08 9.65 -1.50
C LEU A 8 6.40 8.96 -2.67
N ASP A 9 7.18 8.62 -3.70
CA ASP A 9 6.66 7.74 -4.73
C ASP A 9 6.30 6.39 -4.08
N PHE A 10 5.29 5.70 -4.62
CA PHE A 10 4.83 4.45 -4.01
C PHE A 10 5.96 3.39 -3.93
N ASP A 11 6.92 3.46 -4.86
CA ASP A 11 8.12 2.61 -4.85
C ASP A 11 9.12 2.95 -3.74
N GLU A 12 9.10 4.16 -3.17
CA GLU A 12 9.98 4.53 -2.06
C GLU A 12 9.58 3.86 -0.74
N ILE A 13 8.38 3.25 -0.67
CA ILE A 13 7.94 2.45 0.48
C ILE A 13 8.91 1.30 0.78
N GLU A 14 9.67 0.82 -0.21
CA GLU A 14 10.69 -0.21 -0.01
C GLU A 14 11.67 0.15 1.13
N HIS A 15 12.03 1.43 1.24
CA HIS A 15 13.02 1.95 2.17
C HIS A 15 12.43 2.45 3.51
N ILE A 16 11.11 2.45 3.66
CA ILE A 16 10.42 2.90 4.87
C ILE A 16 10.51 1.81 5.97
N ASP A 17 10.50 2.21 7.25
CA ASP A 17 10.47 1.28 8.38
C ASP A 17 9.28 0.31 8.28
N ASP A 18 9.56 -0.99 8.50
CA ASP A 18 8.57 -2.06 8.44
C ASP A 18 7.39 -1.84 9.41
N ARG A 19 7.61 -1.17 10.55
CA ARG A 19 6.55 -0.83 11.52
C ARG A 19 5.53 0.14 10.95
N LEU A 20 5.98 1.18 10.23
CA LEU A 20 5.12 2.16 9.59
C LEU A 20 4.30 1.50 8.48
N VAL A 21 4.95 0.63 7.70
CA VAL A 21 4.30 -0.15 6.64
C VAL A 21 3.25 -1.09 7.23
N MET A 22 3.56 -1.80 8.32
CA MET A 22 2.63 -2.70 8.99
C MET A 22 1.40 -1.96 9.53
N ASP A 23 1.58 -0.79 10.14
CA ASP A 23 0.46 0.04 10.65
C ASP A 23 -0.43 0.54 9.51
N ALA A 24 0.16 1.02 8.41
CA ALA A 24 -0.60 1.44 7.23
C ALA A 24 -1.40 0.28 6.59
N ILE A 25 -0.79 -0.90 6.50
CA ILE A 25 -1.47 -2.12 6.02
C ILE A 25 -2.63 -2.49 6.96
N ALA A 26 -2.42 -2.44 8.28
CA ALA A 26 -3.44 -2.78 9.26
C ALA A 26 -4.66 -1.85 9.17
N LYS A 27 -4.44 -0.56 8.89
CA LYS A 27 -5.49 0.45 8.72
C LYS A 27 -6.16 0.44 7.34
N SER A 28 -5.49 -0.11 6.33
CA SER A 28 -6.04 -0.24 4.98
C SER A 28 -7.03 -1.41 4.89
N ASN A 29 -8.05 -1.30 4.04
CA ASN A 29 -8.91 -2.45 3.71
C ASN A 29 -8.25 -3.31 2.61
N ASN A 30 -8.77 -4.53 2.41
CA ASN A 30 -8.19 -5.45 1.43
C ASN A 30 -8.31 -4.93 -0.01
N ILE A 31 -9.42 -4.28 -0.35
CA ILE A 31 -9.66 -3.75 -1.70
C ILE A 31 -8.59 -2.70 -2.08
N ASN A 32 -8.27 -1.78 -1.17
CA ASN A 32 -7.25 -0.76 -1.40
C ASN A 32 -5.87 -1.39 -1.56
N ILE A 33 -5.50 -2.36 -0.71
CA ILE A 33 -4.22 -3.06 -0.85
C ILE A 33 -4.17 -3.82 -2.18
N THR A 34 -5.24 -4.56 -2.52
CA THR A 34 -5.36 -5.31 -3.77
C THR A 34 -5.15 -4.40 -4.97
N LEU A 35 -5.87 -3.27 -5.05
CA LEU A 35 -5.76 -2.33 -6.17
C LEU A 35 -4.40 -1.66 -6.24
N ALA A 36 -3.81 -1.29 -5.10
CA ALA A 36 -2.50 -0.67 -5.03
C ALA A 36 -1.39 -1.61 -5.51
N LEU A 37 -1.54 -2.91 -5.26
CA LEU A 37 -0.53 -3.93 -5.56
C LEU A 37 -0.61 -4.49 -6.97
N ILE A 38 -1.69 -4.34 -7.75
CA ILE A 38 -1.79 -4.95 -9.09
C ILE A 38 -0.61 -4.53 -9.98
N ASP A 39 -0.37 -3.22 -10.08
CA ASP A 39 0.68 -2.62 -10.91
C ASP A 39 1.94 -2.24 -10.12
N ALA A 40 2.00 -2.59 -8.84
CA ALA A 40 3.18 -2.32 -8.03
C ALA A 40 4.38 -3.17 -8.48
N SER A 41 5.58 -2.62 -8.27
CA SER A 41 6.84 -3.34 -8.46
C SER A 41 6.93 -4.58 -7.58
N THR A 42 7.73 -5.56 -8.00
CA THR A 42 7.95 -6.80 -7.25
C THR A 42 8.55 -6.53 -5.86
N ALA A 43 9.40 -5.50 -5.77
CA ALA A 43 9.99 -5.04 -4.51
C ALA A 43 8.92 -4.57 -3.52
N ILE A 44 8.01 -3.70 -3.98
CA ILE A 44 6.89 -3.24 -3.14
C ILE A 44 5.93 -4.37 -2.77
N LYS A 45 5.57 -5.23 -3.73
CA LYS A 45 4.76 -6.43 -3.42
C LYS A 45 5.41 -7.24 -2.30
N THR A 46 6.71 -7.46 -2.37
CA THR A 46 7.47 -8.21 -1.35
C THR A 46 7.46 -7.49 -0.01
N LYS A 47 7.71 -6.18 0.01
CA LYS A 47 7.69 -5.31 1.20
C LYS A 47 6.33 -5.31 1.90
N ILE A 48 5.24 -5.24 1.14
CA ILE A 48 3.88 -5.24 1.69
C ILE A 48 3.51 -6.64 2.20
N PHE A 49 3.78 -7.70 1.42
CA PHE A 49 3.42 -9.06 1.82
C PHE A 49 4.21 -9.57 3.03
N LYS A 50 5.47 -9.16 3.22
CA LYS A 50 6.24 -9.56 4.40
C LYS A 50 5.71 -8.92 5.70
N ASN A 51 5.08 -7.75 5.59
CA ASN A 51 4.58 -6.95 6.72
C ASN A 51 3.09 -7.17 6.99
N MET A 52 2.51 -8.28 6.51
CA MET A 52 1.10 -8.61 6.72
C MET A 52 0.90 -10.07 7.16
N PRO A 53 -0.21 -10.39 7.85
CA PRO A 53 -0.52 -11.77 8.21
C PRO A 53 -0.64 -12.69 6.99
N ARG A 54 -0.13 -13.92 7.09
CA ARG A 54 -0.14 -14.90 5.97
C ARG A 54 -1.54 -15.16 5.42
N SER A 55 -2.54 -15.27 6.29
CA SER A 55 -3.95 -15.47 5.89
C SER A 55 -4.45 -14.31 5.03
N ARG A 56 -4.17 -13.08 5.44
CA ARG A 56 -4.52 -11.87 4.71
C ARG A 56 -3.77 -11.78 3.38
N ALA A 57 -2.47 -12.10 3.36
CA ALA A 57 -1.68 -12.13 2.14
C ALA A 57 -2.24 -13.11 1.10
N SER A 58 -2.74 -14.28 1.53
CA SER A 58 -3.38 -15.25 0.64
C SER A 58 -4.64 -14.68 -0.02
N ILE A 59 -5.50 -14.04 0.77
CA ILE A 59 -6.73 -13.40 0.28
C ILE A 59 -6.41 -12.31 -0.74
N ILE A 60 -5.45 -11.43 -0.44
CA ILE A 60 -5.05 -10.35 -1.35
C ILE A 60 -4.52 -10.90 -2.68
N ARG A 61 -3.70 -11.94 -2.67
CA ARG A 61 -3.19 -12.54 -3.92
C ARG A 61 -4.31 -13.08 -4.80
N GLU A 62 -5.29 -13.74 -4.20
CA GLU A 62 -6.47 -14.23 -4.92
C GLU A 62 -7.33 -13.07 -5.45
N GLU A 63 -7.58 -12.06 -4.62
CA GLU A 63 -8.32 -10.86 -5.02
C GLU A 63 -7.62 -10.10 -6.15
N MET A 64 -6.29 -10.02 -6.16
CA MET A 64 -5.52 -9.40 -7.24
C MET A 64 -5.85 -10.07 -8.58
N ILE A 65 -5.82 -11.40 -8.63
CA ILE A 65 -6.16 -12.17 -9.85
C ILE A 65 -7.61 -11.88 -10.28
N ASN A 66 -8.54 -11.89 -9.32
CA ASN A 66 -9.96 -11.64 -9.60
C ASN A 66 -10.21 -10.20 -10.10
N LYS A 67 -9.49 -9.22 -9.56
CA LYS A 67 -9.66 -7.79 -9.87
C LYS A 67 -8.95 -7.35 -11.14
N LEU A 68 -8.00 -8.11 -11.68
CA LEU A 68 -7.29 -7.79 -12.93
C LEU A 68 -8.24 -7.41 -14.08
N LYS A 69 -9.37 -8.12 -14.22
CA LYS A 69 -10.37 -7.87 -15.28
C LYS A 69 -11.08 -6.52 -15.16
N THR A 70 -11.12 -5.95 -13.96
CA THR A 70 -11.82 -4.70 -13.62
C THR A 70 -10.85 -3.60 -13.20
N TYR A 71 -9.54 -3.86 -13.29
CA TYR A 71 -8.51 -2.93 -12.86
C TYR A 71 -8.46 -1.72 -13.81
N THR A 72 -8.19 -0.55 -13.24
CA THR A 72 -7.89 0.67 -14.00
C THR A 72 -6.67 1.34 -13.38
N PRO A 73 -5.76 1.93 -14.19
CA PRO A 73 -4.57 2.62 -13.68
C PRO A 73 -4.91 3.69 -12.64
N ARG A 74 -5.95 4.49 -12.89
CA ARG A 74 -6.44 5.52 -11.96
C ARG A 74 -6.90 4.93 -10.63
N GLY A 75 -7.54 3.76 -10.62
CA GLY A 75 -7.94 3.06 -9.40
C GLY A 75 -6.74 2.58 -8.60
N GLY A 76 -5.70 2.09 -9.28
CA GLY A 76 -4.42 1.74 -8.66
C GLY A 76 -3.73 2.94 -8.02
N GLU A 77 -3.60 4.05 -8.76
CA GLU A 77 -2.99 5.28 -8.28
C GLU A 77 -3.68 5.83 -7.02
N LEU A 78 -5.02 5.88 -7.02
CA LEU A 78 -5.79 6.33 -5.85
C LEU A 78 -5.56 5.42 -4.64
N ALA A 79 -5.47 4.12 -4.85
CA ALA A 79 -5.22 3.16 -3.79
C ALA A 79 -3.78 3.27 -3.24
N GLN A 80 -2.79 3.48 -4.12
CA GLN A 80 -1.40 3.73 -3.73
C GLN A 80 -1.28 5.02 -2.92
N ARG A 81 -1.90 6.11 -3.38
CA ARG A 81 -1.95 7.38 -2.65
C ARG A 81 -2.56 7.23 -1.26
N TYR A 82 -3.65 6.48 -1.14
CA TYR A 82 -4.28 6.21 0.16
C TYR A 82 -3.32 5.52 1.14
N ILE A 83 -2.55 4.52 0.70
CA ILE A 83 -1.56 3.85 1.55
C ILE A 83 -0.43 4.81 1.93
N LEU A 84 0.05 5.63 0.99
CA LEU A 84 1.07 6.64 1.26
C LEU A 84 0.58 7.67 2.29
N GLU A 85 -0.66 8.12 2.19
CA GLU A 85 -1.27 9.04 3.17
C GLU A 85 -1.28 8.46 4.58
N LEU A 86 -1.56 7.16 4.72
CA LEU A 86 -1.51 6.48 6.03
C LEU A 86 -0.10 6.44 6.59
N ILE A 87 0.90 6.11 5.76
CA ILE A 87 2.31 6.09 6.16
C ILE A 87 2.77 7.49 6.56
N ASN A 88 2.49 8.49 5.74
CA ASN A 88 2.86 9.87 5.96
C ASN A 88 2.23 10.44 7.24
N LYS A 89 0.94 10.16 7.47
CA LYS A 89 0.26 10.57 8.70
C LYS A 89 0.97 9.99 9.92
N ARG A 90 1.39 8.72 9.85
CA ARG A 90 2.09 8.07 10.95
C ARG A 90 3.48 8.65 11.19
N ILE A 91 4.24 8.95 10.12
CA ILE A 91 5.54 9.63 10.23
C ILE A 91 5.40 10.96 10.96
N ILE A 92 4.37 11.76 10.64
CA ILE A 92 4.12 13.04 11.32
C ILE A 92 3.73 12.83 12.79
N GLU A 93 2.92 11.82 13.10
CA GLU A 93 2.51 11.52 14.49
C GLU A 93 3.68 11.05 15.37
N ASP A 94 4.72 10.47 14.78
CA ASP A 94 5.91 9.98 15.48
C ASP A 94 7.04 11.06 15.56
N LEU A 95 6.87 12.24 14.96
CA LEU A 95 7.77 13.42 15.03
C LEU A 95 7.38 14.39 16.16
#